data_AF-D1PNB2-F1
#
_entry.id   AF-D1PNB2-F1
#
_cell.length_a   1.000
_cell.length_b   1.000
_cell.length_c   1.000
_cell.angle_alpha   90.00
_cell.angle_beta   90.00
_cell.angle_gamma   90.00
#
_symmetry.space_group_name_H-M   'P 1'
#
loop_
_entity.id
_entity.type
_entity.pdbx_description
1 polymer ?
#
loop_
_entity_poly.entity_id
_entity_poly.type
_entity_poly.pdbx_seq_one_letter_code
_entity_poly.pdbx_strand_id
1 'polypeptide(L)' 'MRFEIRDKTDRVVMWTVDVCCVPSASLLSDMRAAGYKTYMDGKLIRKGGIDFANSQ' A
#
# COMPACT_ATOMS: atom_id res chain seq x y z
N MET A 1 -1.81 -12.49 3.01
CA MET A 1 -2.02 -11.11 2.56
C MET A 1 -1.36 -10.20 3.57
N ARG A 2 -0.20 -9.64 3.21
CA ARG A 2 0.59 -8.72 4.01
C ARG A 2 0.48 -7.33 3.41
N PHE A 3 0.03 -6.36 4.18
CA PHE A 3 -0.12 -4.98 3.77
C PHE A 3 0.93 -4.15 4.48
N GLU A 4 1.60 -3.29 3.74
CA GLU A 4 2.66 -2.45 4.28
C GLU A 4 2.42 -1.02 3.83
N ILE A 5 2.42 -0.09 4.78
CA ILE A 5 2.44 1.33 4.47
C ILE A 5 3.83 1.86 4.74
N ARG A 6 4.42 2.47 3.72
CA ARG A 6 5.72 3.12 3.81
C ARG A 6 5.59 4.62 3.66
N ASP A 7 6.38 5.35 4.42
CA ASP A 7 6.49 6.81 4.29
C ASP A 7 7.36 7.23 3.09
N LYS A 8 7.59 8.54 2.95
CA LYS A 8 8.43 9.12 1.89
C LYS A 8 9.89 8.65 1.94
N THR A 9 10.36 8.19 3.10
CA THR A 9 11.72 7.69 3.33
C THR A 9 11.81 6.16 3.22
N ASP A 10 10.76 5.51 2.73
CA ASP A 10 10.62 4.06 2.59
C ASP A 10 10.60 3.27 3.91
N ARG A 11 10.36 3.95 5.04
CA ARG A 11 10.21 3.29 6.34
C ARG A 11 8.80 2.72 6.47
N VAL A 12 8.69 1.48 6.92
CA VAL A 12 7.38 0.88 7.20
C VAL A 12 6.81 1.50 8.48
N VAL A 13 5.64 2.12 8.36
CA VAL A 13 4.95 2.80 9.47
C VAL A 13 3.72 2.03 9.94
N MET A 14 3.21 1.07 9.15
CA MET A 14 2.05 0.24 9.51
C MET A 14 2.05 -1.09 8.76
N TRP A 15 1.61 -2.16 9.42
CA TRP A 15 1.49 -3.51 8.87
C TRP A 15 0.04 -4.02 8.85
N THR A 16 -0.22 -5.06 8.06
CA THR A 16 -1.50 -5.81 8.04
C THR A 16 -1.91 -6.39 9.39
N VAL A 17 -0.95 -6.70 10.27
CA VAL A 17 -1.31 -7.20 11.61
C VAL A 17 -2.00 -6.12 12.43
N ASP A 18 -1.73 -4.86 12.11
CA ASP A 18 -2.34 -3.69 12.74
C ASP A 18 -3.71 -3.36 12.11
N VAL A 19 -3.98 -3.83 10.89
CA VAL A 19 -5.17 -3.49 10.11
C VAL A 19 -5.79 -4.74 9.49
N CYS A 20 -6.86 -5.25 10.10
CA CYS A 20 -7.61 -6.39 9.61
C CYS A 20 -8.46 -6.10 8.34
N CYS A 21 -8.39 -4.90 7.76
CA CYS A 21 -9.25 -4.49 6.64
C CYS A 21 -8.45 -3.94 5.45
N VAL A 22 -8.98 -4.19 4.24
CA VAL A 22 -8.47 -3.60 3.00
C VAL A 22 -8.83 -2.10 2.98
N PRO A 23 -7.86 -1.17 2.86
CA PRO A 23 -8.14 0.25 2.83
C PRO A 23 -9.03 0.66 1.65
N SER A 24 -9.93 1.62 1.88
CA SER A 24 -10.78 2.16 0.84
C SER A 24 -9.97 2.88 -0.25
N ALA A 25 -10.51 2.97 -1.46
CA ALA A 25 -9.87 3.68 -2.57
C ALA A 25 -9.61 5.16 -2.27
N SER A 26 -10.49 5.81 -1.48
CA SER A 26 -10.33 7.19 -1.02
C SER A 26 -9.13 7.33 -0.07
N LEU A 27 -9.04 6.48 0.95
CA LEU A 27 -7.93 6.49 1.90
C LEU A 27 -6.59 6.24 1.19
N LEU A 28 -6.55 5.30 0.23
CA LEU A 28 -5.37 5.06 -0.60
C LEU A 28 -4.99 6.28 -1.46
N SER A 29 -5.98 7.06 -1.90
CA SER A 29 -5.73 8.31 -2.63
C SER A 29 -5.09 9.36 -1.73
N ASP A 30 -5.64 9.56 -0.54
CA ASP A 30 -5.15 10.54 0.44
C ASP A 30 -3.73 10.19 0.90
N MET A 31 -3.48 8.90 1.17
CA MET A 31 -2.15 8.40 1.51
C MET A 31 -1.13 8.67 0.40
N ARG A 32 -1.48 8.42 -0.87
CA ARG A 32 -0.60 8.75 -2.00
C ARG A 32 -0.37 10.25 -2.13
N ALA A 33 -1.39 11.08 -1.95
CA ALA A 33 -1.26 12.54 -1.97
C ALA A 33 -0.32 13.04 -0.87
N ALA A 34 -0.36 12.40 0.31
CA ALA A 34 0.58 12.65 1.39
C ALA A 34 1.98 12.03 1.18
N GLY A 35 2.18 11.25 0.11
CA GLY A 35 3.46 10.64 -0.26
C GLY A 35 3.74 9.29 0.39
N TYR A 36 2.74 8.67 1.00
CA TYR A 36 2.83 7.29 1.46
C TYR A 36 2.70 6.31 0.29
N LYS A 37 3.41 5.19 0.40
CA LYS A 37 3.35 4.07 -0.54
C LYS A 37 2.70 2.89 0.15
N THR A 38 1.87 2.20 -0.59
CA THR A 38 1.06 1.11 -0.06
C THR A 38 1.40 -0.17 -0.80
N TYR A 39 1.79 -1.21 -0.09
CA TYR A 39 2.19 -2.49 -0.65
C TYR A 39 1.25 -3.60 -0.20
N MET A 40 0.96 -4.54 -1.08
CA MET A 40 0.29 -5.78 -0.76
C MET A 40 1.13 -6.95 -1.26
N ASP A 41 1.50 -7.83 -0.33
CA ASP A 41 2.41 -8.97 -0.54
C ASP A 41 3.70 -8.55 -1.28
N GLY A 42 4.27 -7.41 -0.88
CA GLY A 42 5.47 -6.82 -1.48
C GLY A 42 5.25 -6.06 -2.80
N LYS A 43 4.03 -6.05 -3.35
CA LYS A 43 3.69 -5.35 -4.59
C LYS A 43 3.07 -3.98 -4.32
N LEU A 44 3.62 -2.94 -4.94
CA LEU A 44 3.11 -1.58 -4.80
C LEU A 44 1.70 -1.46 -5.42
N ILE A 45 0.75 -0.94 -4.65
CA ILE A 45 -0.61 -0.64 -5.11
C ILE A 45 -0.62 0.74 -5.77
N ARG A 46 -0.79 0.77 -7.09
CA ARG A 46 -0.88 2.00 -7.88
C ARG A 46 -2.34 2.42 -8.07
N LYS A 47 -2.53 3.61 -8.63
CA LYS A 47 -3.85 4.07 -9.07
C LYS A 47 -4.35 3.10 -10.15
N GLY A 48 -5.45 2.40 -9.90
CA GLY A 48 -5.97 1.33 -10.77
C GLY A 48 -5.83 -0.09 -10.22
N GLY A 49 -5.17 -0.28 -9.07
CA GLY A 49 -5.04 -1.60 -8.40
C GLY A 49 -3.59 -2.05 -8.26
N ILE A 50 -3.39 -3.36 -8.07
CA ILE A 50 -2.05 -3.95 -8.12
C ILE A 50 -1.69 -4.13 -9.59
N ASP A 51 -0.55 -3.58 -9.98
CA ASP A 51 0.04 -3.87 -11.27
C ASP A 51 0.60 -5.31 -11.21
N PHE A 52 -0.11 -6.27 -11.82
CA PHE A 52 0.36 -7.67 -11.92
C PHE A 52 1.43 -7.86 -13.01
N ALA A 53 1.92 -6.79 -13.61
CA ALA A 53 2.88 -6.81 -14.71
C ALA A 53 4.25 -7.49 -14.41
N ASN A 54 4.50 -7.94 -13.17
CA ASN A 54 5.69 -8.71 -12.80
C ASN A 54 5.39 -9.82 -11.77
N SER A 55 4.31 -10.59 -11.96
CA SER A 55 4.29 -11.96 -11.42
C SER A 55 5.04 -12.87 -12.39
N GLN A 56 6.35 -12.99 -12.19
CA GLN A 56 7.06 -14.22 -12.54
C GLN A 56 6.73 -15.32 -11.52
#